data_AF-T1A3H2-F1
#
_entry.id   AF-T1A3H2-F1
#
_cell.length_a   1.000
_cell.length_b   1.000
_cell.length_c   1.000
_cell.angle_alpha   90.00
_cell.angle_beta   90.00
_cell.angle_gamma   90.00
#
_symmetry.space_group_name_H-M   'P 1'
#
loop_
_entity.id
_entity.type
_entity.pdbx_description
1 polymer ?
#
loop_
_entity_poly.entity_id
_entity_poly.type
_entity_poly.pdbx_seq_one_letter_code
_entity_poly.pdbx_strand_id
1 'polypeptide(L)'
;MREAIEAYPLTWPQGWPRKKSYQRSRAKFSTSGRVLSVMDGITRVLLELERLGVKRDDLVISTDIPTRLDGLPRSDRTVTDPGVAVYWRKGKATRCMAIDRYDRVADNLAAIAATLEAMRAIDAPRAARRFSTAHS
;
A
#
# COMPACT_ATOMS: atom_id res chain seq x y z
N MET A 1 6.83 15.35 -18.10
CA MET A 1 6.79 13.95 -18.59
C MET A 1 5.72 13.23 -17.78
N ARG A 2 4.55 12.95 -18.38
CA ARG A 2 3.52 12.13 -17.73
C ARG A 2 3.94 10.68 -17.97
N GLU A 3 4.76 10.11 -17.09
CA GLU A 3 5.02 8.67 -17.17
C GLU A 3 3.68 7.96 -17.03
N ALA A 4 3.33 7.15 -18.02
CA ALA A 4 2.19 6.25 -17.94
C ALA A 4 2.54 5.21 -16.89
N ILE A 5 2.15 5.47 -15.64
CA ILE A 5 2.38 4.53 -14.54
C ILE A 5 1.43 3.37 -14.78
N GLU A 6 1.98 2.21 -15.09
CA GLU A 6 1.20 1.00 -15.34
C GLU A 6 1.09 0.16 -14.05
N ALA A 7 0.00 -0.60 -13.93
CA ALA A 7 -0.20 -1.52 -12.80
C ALA A 7 0.76 -2.74 -12.88
N TYR A 8 1.22 -3.06 -14.09
CA TYR A 8 2.20 -4.10 -14.39
C TYR A 8 2.88 -3.73 -15.72
N PRO A 9 4.21 -3.87 -15.86
CA PRO A 9 5.18 -4.31 -14.85
C PRO A 9 5.42 -3.27 -13.74
N LEU A 10 6.09 -3.68 -12.65
CA LEU A 10 6.39 -2.79 -11.52
C LEU A 10 7.17 -1.55 -11.98
N THR A 11 6.54 -0.40 -11.84
CA THR A 11 7.12 0.93 -12.04
C THR A 11 7.59 1.45 -10.69
N TRP A 12 8.90 1.50 -10.48
CA TRP A 12 9.49 2.02 -9.25
C TRP A 12 9.82 3.51 -9.38
N PRO A 13 9.59 4.35 -8.36
CA PRO A 13 9.89 5.77 -8.45
C PRO A 13 11.37 6.04 -8.70
N GLN A 14 11.65 6.93 -9.65
CA GLN A 14 13.02 7.27 -10.03
C GLN A 14 13.79 7.86 -8.84
N GLY A 15 15.03 7.41 -8.64
CA GLY A 15 15.90 7.88 -7.56
C GLY A 15 15.61 7.30 -6.18
N TRP A 16 14.60 6.44 -6.02
CA TRP A 16 14.35 5.76 -4.75
C TRP A 16 15.22 4.50 -4.63
N PRO A 17 15.91 4.28 -3.49
CA PRO A 17 16.76 3.11 -3.32
C PRO A 17 15.91 1.83 -3.32
N ARG A 18 16.35 0.83 -4.10
CA ARG A 18 15.81 -0.53 -4.04
C ARG A 18 16.48 -1.30 -2.90
N LYS A 19 15.69 -2.05 -2.14
CA LYS A 19 16.22 -2.98 -1.17
C LYS A 19 16.67 -4.26 -1.87
N LYS A 20 17.94 -4.64 -1.65
CA LYS A 20 18.51 -5.85 -2.25
C LYS A 20 17.81 -7.09 -1.69
N SER A 21 17.64 -8.11 -2.53
CA SER A 21 16.84 -9.30 -2.20
C SER A 21 17.23 -9.97 -0.87
N TYR A 22 18.53 -10.05 -0.57
CA TYR A 22 19.04 -10.65 0.67
C TYR A 22 18.79 -9.83 1.95
N GLN A 23 18.41 -8.56 1.83
CA GLN A 23 18.04 -7.71 2.96
C GLN A 23 16.53 -7.72 3.22
N ARG A 24 15.76 -8.45 2.41
CA ARG A 24 14.31 -8.60 2.59
C ARG A 24 14.05 -9.53 3.77
N SER A 25 13.11 -9.15 4.62
CA SER A 25 12.75 -9.94 5.80
C SER A 25 11.39 -10.59 5.58
N ARG A 26 11.14 -11.74 6.20
CA ARG A 26 9.79 -12.30 6.24
C ARG A 26 8.96 -11.53 7.25
N ALA A 27 7.83 -10.97 6.82
CA ALA A 27 6.93 -10.30 7.75
C ALA A 27 6.11 -11.33 8.55
N LYS A 28 5.72 -10.96 9.77
CA LYS A 28 4.74 -11.71 10.56
C LYS A 28 3.34 -11.07 10.48
N PHE A 29 3.00 -10.47 9.33
CA PHE A 29 1.66 -9.91 9.14
C PHE A 29 0.65 -11.06 8.96
N SER A 30 0.01 -11.45 10.06
CA SER A 30 -1.15 -12.34 10.04
C SER A 30 -2.40 -11.54 10.41
N THR A 31 -3.49 -11.73 9.67
CA THR A 31 -4.80 -11.22 10.08
C THR A 31 -5.62 -12.39 10.60
N SER A 32 -5.99 -12.34 11.89
CA SER A 32 -6.83 -13.35 12.53
C SER A 32 -6.33 -14.79 12.34
N GLY A 33 -5.02 -15.00 12.41
CA GLY A 33 -4.38 -16.32 12.23
C GLY A 33 -4.29 -16.83 10.79
N ARG A 34 -4.78 -16.05 9.80
CA ARG A 34 -4.64 -16.36 8.38
C ARG A 34 -3.52 -15.55 7.74
N VAL A 35 -2.82 -16.23 6.82
CA VAL A 35 -1.82 -15.63 5.95
C VAL A 35 -2.52 -14.60 5.05
N LEU A 36 -1.99 -13.38 5.01
CA LEU A 36 -2.56 -12.30 4.20
C LEU A 36 -2.41 -12.61 2.70
N SER A 37 -3.52 -12.50 1.95
CA SER A 37 -3.48 -12.61 0.50
C SER A 37 -3.12 -11.27 -0.16
N VAL A 38 -2.66 -11.31 -1.40
CA VAL A 38 -2.41 -10.09 -2.20
C VAL A 38 -3.70 -9.28 -2.36
N MET A 39 -4.83 -9.94 -2.56
CA MET A 39 -6.14 -9.28 -2.68
C MET A 39 -6.56 -8.57 -1.39
N ASP A 40 -6.30 -9.17 -0.22
CA ASP A 40 -6.54 -8.52 1.07
C ASP A 40 -5.67 -7.27 1.22
N GLY A 41 -4.39 -7.37 0.82
CA GLY A 41 -3.46 -6.25 0.80
C GLY A 41 -3.92 -5.10 -0.10
N ILE A 42 -4.33 -5.40 -1.34
CA ILE A 42 -4.88 -4.43 -2.29
C ILE A 42 -6.13 -3.76 -1.70
N THR A 43 -7.07 -4.56 -1.18
CA THR A 43 -8.33 -4.07 -0.61
C THR A 43 -8.07 -3.08 0.54
N ARG A 44 -7.08 -3.36 1.40
CA ARG A 44 -6.69 -2.44 2.48
C ARG A 44 -6.11 -1.13 1.95
N VAL A 45 -5.19 -1.20 0.97
CA VAL A 45 -4.62 0.01 0.37
C VAL A 45 -5.72 0.87 -0.26
N LEU A 46 -6.65 0.26 -1.00
CA LEU A 46 -7.78 0.95 -1.60
C LEU A 46 -8.66 1.62 -0.54
N LEU A 47 -9.00 0.92 0.54
CA LEU A 47 -9.81 1.46 1.62
C LEU A 47 -9.14 2.66 2.31
N GLU A 48 -7.83 2.57 2.59
CA GLU A 48 -7.09 3.66 3.22
C GLU A 48 -6.94 4.89 2.30
N LEU A 49 -6.73 4.67 0.99
CA LEU A 49 -6.71 5.75 -0.01
C LEU A 49 -8.10 6.40 -0.19
N GLU A 50 -9.16 5.61 -0.21
CA GLU A 50 -10.54 6.11 -0.26
C GLU A 50 -10.85 6.99 0.96
N ARG A 51 -10.43 6.56 2.16
CA ARG A 51 -10.53 7.37 3.39
C ARG A 51 -9.68 8.64 3.38
N LEU A 52 -8.63 8.70 2.55
CA LEU A 52 -7.85 9.90 2.27
C LEU A 52 -8.48 10.81 1.20
N GLY A 53 -9.63 10.42 0.65
CA GLY A 53 -10.35 11.16 -0.39
C GLY A 53 -9.81 10.92 -1.81
N VAL A 54 -9.06 9.85 -2.03
CA VAL A 54 -8.50 9.49 -3.35
C VAL A 54 -9.46 8.55 -4.08
N LYS A 55 -9.81 8.90 -5.32
CA LYS A 55 -10.65 8.06 -6.17
C LYS A 55 -9.85 6.91 -6.78
N ARG A 56 -10.54 5.82 -7.14
CA ARG A 56 -9.92 4.67 -7.81
C ARG A 56 -9.31 5.02 -9.16
N ASP A 57 -9.89 5.96 -9.90
CA ASP A 57 -9.34 6.46 -11.17
C ASP A 57 -8.09 7.32 -11.00
N ASP A 58 -7.84 7.79 -9.77
CA ASP A 58 -6.72 8.66 -9.41
C ASP A 58 -5.57 7.90 -8.72
N LEU A 59 -5.63 6.57 -8.66
CA LEU A 59 -4.59 5.73 -8.06
C LEU A 59 -4.14 4.61 -9.00
N VAL A 60 -2.86 4.25 -8.90
CA VAL A 60 -2.25 3.11 -9.59
C VAL A 60 -1.43 2.30 -8.59
N ILE A 61 -1.71 1.01 -8.49
CA ILE A 61 -0.91 0.06 -7.72
C ILE A 61 -0.06 -0.71 -8.72
N SER A 62 1.24 -0.44 -8.72
CA SER A 62 2.22 -1.06 -9.61
C SER A 62 2.94 -2.19 -8.88
N THR A 63 2.88 -3.40 -9.45
CA THR A 63 3.51 -4.62 -8.88
C THR A 63 3.98 -5.57 -9.99
N ASP A 64 4.92 -6.46 -9.68
CA ASP A 64 5.40 -7.50 -10.62
C ASP A 64 4.50 -8.75 -10.63
N ILE A 65 3.25 -8.62 -10.18
CA ILE A 65 2.28 -9.72 -10.24
C ILE A 65 1.52 -9.62 -11.57
N PRO A 66 1.57 -10.64 -12.44
CA PRO A 66 0.75 -10.65 -13.65
C PRO A 66 -0.72 -10.63 -13.25
N THR A 67 -1.49 -9.68 -13.80
CA THR A 67 -2.93 -9.56 -13.61
C THR A 67 -3.62 -10.83 -14.11
N ARG A 68 -3.99 -11.73 -13.20
CA ARG A 68 -4.72 -12.94 -13.56
C ARG A 68 -6.18 -12.57 -13.85
N LEU A 69 -6.66 -12.91 -15.05
CA LEU A 69 -8.03 -12.66 -15.51
C LEU A 69 -9.10 -13.43 -14.72
N ASP A 70 -8.73 -14.40 -13.88
CA ASP A 70 -9.67 -15.38 -13.28
C ASP A 70 -10.05 -15.11 -11.82
N GLY A 71 -9.72 -13.95 -11.25
CA GLY A 71 -10.25 -13.51 -9.95
C GLY A 71 -9.83 -14.32 -8.71
N LEU A 72 -8.98 -15.35 -8.82
CA LEU A 72 -8.47 -16.11 -7.66
C LEU A 72 -6.93 -16.13 -7.62
N PRO A 73 -6.31 -15.64 -6.52
CA PRO A 73 -4.87 -15.72 -6.34
C PRO A 73 -4.45 -17.19 -6.21
N ARG A 74 -3.59 -17.66 -7.12
CA ARG A 74 -2.89 -18.93 -6.92
C ARG A 74 -1.86 -18.68 -5.83
N SER A 75 -2.02 -19.35 -4.70
CA SER A 75 -1.40 -19.05 -3.41
C SER A 75 0.13 -19.19 -3.35
N ASP A 76 0.89 -19.15 -4.46
CA ASP A 76 2.25 -19.71 -4.41
C ASP A 76 3.22 -19.24 -5.50
N ARG A 77 2.84 -18.27 -6.36
CA ARG A 77 3.83 -17.76 -7.33
C ARG A 77 4.76 -16.75 -6.64
N THR A 78 5.95 -17.22 -6.28
CA THR A 78 7.07 -16.36 -5.90
C THR A 78 7.40 -15.45 -7.08
N VAL A 79 7.08 -14.16 -6.96
CA VAL A 79 7.50 -13.15 -7.93
C VAL A 79 8.98 -12.85 -7.72
N THR A 80 9.71 -12.61 -8.82
CA THR A 80 11.13 -12.23 -8.78
C THR A 80 11.31 -10.93 -7.99
N ASP A 81 10.38 -9.98 -8.18
CA ASP A 81 10.35 -8.74 -7.44
C ASP A 81 9.06 -8.59 -6.60
N PRO A 82 9.10 -8.79 -5.28
CA PRO A 82 7.96 -8.59 -4.39
C PRO A 82 7.68 -7.10 -4.09
N GLY A 83 8.44 -6.17 -4.66
CA GLY A 83 8.26 -4.73 -4.47
C GLY A 83 6.88 -4.25 -4.92
N VAL A 84 6.37 -3.25 -4.19
CA VAL A 84 5.07 -2.63 -4.47
C VAL A 84 5.26 -1.12 -4.51
N ALA A 85 4.74 -0.48 -5.55
CA ALA A 85 4.69 0.97 -5.67
C ALA A 85 3.24 1.44 -5.87
N VAL A 86 2.77 2.32 -5.00
CA VAL A 86 1.43 2.89 -5.04
C VAL A 86 1.55 4.37 -5.38
N TYR A 87 0.91 4.77 -6.46
CA TYR A 87 0.85 6.15 -6.92
C TYR A 87 -0.56 6.66 -6.80
N TRP A 88 -0.73 7.91 -6.40
CA TRP A 88 -2.05 8.52 -6.38
C TRP A 88 -1.99 10.03 -6.55
N ARG A 89 -3.08 10.61 -7.05
CA ARG A 89 -3.26 12.06 -7.15
C ARG A 89 -4.02 12.60 -5.94
N LYS A 90 -3.55 13.73 -5.41
CA LYS A 90 -4.24 14.54 -4.40
C LYS A 90 -4.22 16.00 -4.87
N GLY A 91 -5.31 16.45 -5.46
CA GLY A 91 -5.40 17.76 -6.12
C GLY A 91 -4.47 17.83 -7.34
N LYS A 92 -3.56 18.82 -7.37
CA LYS A 92 -2.56 18.98 -8.45
C LYS A 92 -1.27 18.19 -8.24
N ALA A 93 -1.09 17.58 -7.06
CA ALA A 93 0.13 16.84 -6.72
C ALA A 93 -0.06 15.34 -6.96
N THR A 94 0.97 14.70 -7.54
CA THR A 94 1.08 13.23 -7.59
C THR A 94 1.98 12.79 -6.45
N ARG A 95 1.51 11.82 -5.66
CA ARG A 95 2.27 11.20 -4.58
C ARG A 95 2.59 9.75 -4.94
N CYS A 96 3.69 9.25 -4.40
CA CYS A 96 4.09 7.86 -4.55
C CYS A 96 4.54 7.29 -3.20
N MET A 97 4.29 6.01 -2.98
CA MET A 97 4.81 5.25 -1.86
C MET A 97 5.24 3.88 -2.37
N ALA A 98 6.51 3.56 -2.21
CA ALA A 98 7.07 2.30 -2.66
C ALA A 98 7.72 1.55 -1.49
N ILE A 99 7.39 0.26 -1.34
CA ILE A 99 7.91 -0.62 -0.28
C ILE A 99 8.32 -1.97 -0.88
N ASP A 100 9.57 -2.37 -0.63
CA ASP A 100 10.16 -3.65 -1.02
C ASP A 100 10.90 -4.31 0.16
N ARG A 101 10.43 -4.05 1.39
CA ARG A 101 11.06 -4.52 2.63
C ARG A 101 10.88 -6.03 2.85
N TYR A 102 9.78 -6.59 2.39
CA TYR A 102 9.38 -7.97 2.66
C TYR A 102 9.52 -8.86 1.42
N ASP A 103 9.70 -10.16 1.65
CA ASP A 103 9.82 -11.20 0.63
C ASP A 103 8.49 -11.51 -0.08
N ARG A 104 7.36 -10.98 0.42
CA ARG A 104 6.02 -11.19 -0.13
C ARG A 104 5.35 -9.87 -0.49
N VAL A 105 4.67 -9.87 -1.63
CA VAL A 105 3.88 -8.73 -2.11
C VAL A 105 2.76 -8.36 -1.14
N ALA A 106 2.07 -9.36 -0.57
CA ALA A 106 0.99 -9.13 0.40
C ALA A 106 1.50 -8.37 1.66
N ASP A 107 2.69 -8.72 2.13
CA ASP A 107 3.31 -8.06 3.29
C ASP A 107 3.75 -6.62 2.97
N ASN A 108 4.30 -6.41 1.77
CA ASN A 108 4.61 -5.05 1.29
C ASN A 108 3.35 -4.20 1.13
N LEU A 109 2.25 -4.75 0.60
CA LEU A 109 0.94 -4.08 0.52
C LEU A 109 0.39 -3.73 1.92
N ALA A 110 0.47 -4.66 2.88
CA ALA A 110 0.06 -4.40 4.26
C ALA A 110 0.86 -3.27 4.91
N ALA A 111 2.17 -3.22 4.65
CA ALA A 111 3.02 -2.15 5.14
C ALA A 111 2.64 -0.80 4.53
N ILE A 112 2.29 -0.75 3.24
CA ILE A 112 1.79 0.48 2.61
C ILE A 112 0.48 0.90 3.26
N ALA A 113 -0.48 -0.03 3.41
CA ALA A 113 -1.76 0.27 4.06
C ALA A 113 -1.58 0.82 5.49
N ALA A 114 -0.74 0.18 6.31
CA ALA A 114 -0.44 0.66 7.66
C ALA A 114 0.23 2.04 7.66
N THR A 115 1.07 2.33 6.66
CA THR A 115 1.70 3.65 6.53
C THR A 115 0.67 4.72 6.13
N LEU A 116 -0.24 4.42 5.21
CA LEU A 116 -1.33 5.32 4.82
C LEU A 116 -2.28 5.60 5.99
N GLU A 117 -2.62 4.58 6.77
CA GLU A 117 -3.41 4.72 8.00
C GLU A 117 -2.72 5.67 8.99
N ALA A 118 -1.42 5.46 9.24
CA ALA A 118 -0.64 6.32 10.13
C ALA A 118 -0.56 7.76 9.61
N MET A 119 -0.35 7.96 8.31
CA MET A 119 -0.38 9.29 7.69
C MET A 119 -1.74 9.96 7.88
N ARG A 120 -2.85 9.23 7.72
CA ARG A 120 -4.20 9.76 7.98
C ARG A 120 -4.38 10.14 9.45
N ALA A 121 -3.90 9.32 10.37
CA ALA A 121 -3.99 9.59 11.80
C ALA A 121 -3.21 10.87 12.19
N ILE A 122 -2.11 11.17 11.49
CA ILE A 122 -1.32 12.39 11.68
C ILE A 122 -1.99 13.60 11.01
N ASP A 123 -2.49 13.45 9.78
CA ASP A 123 -3.14 14.53 9.00
C ASP A 123 -4.53 14.91 9.55
N ALA A 124 -5.18 14.02 10.30
CA ALA A 124 -6.42 14.31 11.00
C ALA A 124 -6.15 15.42 12.05
N PRO A 125 -6.71 16.65 11.88
CA PRO A 125 -6.55 17.70 12.87
C PRO A 125 -7.05 17.17 14.21
N ARG A 126 -6.19 17.21 15.23
CA ARG A 126 -6.49 16.84 16.62
C ARG A 126 -7.67 17.66 17.16
N ALA A 127 -8.90 17.27 16.85
CA ALA A 127 -10.14 17.71 17.48
C ALA A 127 -10.80 16.45 18.07
N ALA A 128 -11.20 16.35 19.33
CA ALA A 128 -11.24 17.30 20.41
C ALA A 128 -11.22 16.49 21.70
N ARG A 129 -10.18 16.63 22.53
CA ARG A 129 -10.32 16.36 23.96
C ARG A 129 -10.87 17.62 24.61
N ARG A 130 -12.18 17.85 24.44
CA ARG A 130 -12.93 18.67 25.40
C ARG A 130 -13.16 17.78 26.62
N PHE A 131 -12.30 17.91 27.62
CA PHE A 131 -12.69 17.54 28.98
C PHE A 131 -13.73 18.56 29.43
N SER A 132 -15.01 18.23 29.26
CA SER A 132 -16.06 18.86 30.05
C SER A 132 -16.13 18.10 31.37
N THR A 133 -15.28 18.46 32.32
CA THR A 133 -15.56 18.17 33.73
C THR A 133 -16.60 19.19 34.17
N ALA A 134 -17.86 18.75 34.22
CA ALA A 134 -18.93 19.47 34.90
C ALA A 134 -19.26 18.73 36.20
N HIS A 135 -19.54 19.52 37.25
CA HIS A 135 -19.95 19.18 38.62
C HIS A 135 -18.78 18.87 39.56
N SER A 136 -18.60 19.56 40.69
CA SER A 136 -19.55 20.26 41.58
C SER A 136 -19.01 21.57 42.14
#